data_AF-A0A5E6N5K0-F1
#
_entry.id   AF-A0A5E6N5K0-F1
#
_cell.length_a   1.000
_cell.length_b   1.000
_cell.length_c   1.000
_cell.angle_alpha   90.00
_cell.angle_beta   90.00
_cell.angle_gamma   90.00
#
_symmetry.space_group_name_H-M   'P 1'
#
loop_
_entity.id
_entity.type
_entity.pdbx_description
1 polymer ?
#
loop_
_entity_poly.entity_id
_entity_poly.type
_entity_poly.pdbx_seq_one_letter_code
_entity_poly.pdbx_strand_id
1 'polypeptide(L)' 'MLSEVAKRRTFAIISHPDAGKTTVTEKLLLYAGAIKTAGSVKARKASTHATSDWMEMEKRTRYFHHFLHYAV' A
#
# COMPACT_ATOMS: atom_id res chain seq x y z
N MET A 1 19.39 -5.82 -25.11
CA MET A 1 18.83 -4.77 -24.23
C MET A 1 17.36 -4.49 -24.55
N LEU A 2 16.98 -4.21 -25.80
CA LEU A 2 15.58 -3.96 -26.19
C LEU A 2 14.63 -5.14 -25.91
N SER A 3 15.11 -6.38 -26.05
CA SER A 3 14.37 -7.61 -25.72
C SER A 3 13.91 -7.67 -24.26
N GLU A 4 14.77 -7.26 -23.32
CA GLU A 4 14.46 -7.27 -21.88
C GLU A 4 13.51 -6.12 -21.51
N VAL A 5 13.64 -4.98 -22.20
CA VAL A 5 12.70 -3.86 -22.03
C VAL A 5 11.30 -4.25 -22.48
N ALA A 6 11.17 -4.97 -23.60
CA ALA A 6 9.88 -5.41 -24.15
C ALA A 6 9.13 -6.38 -23.22
N LYS A 7 9.83 -7.12 -22.35
CA LYS A 7 9.25 -8.07 -21.38
C LYS A 7 8.68 -7.39 -20.13
N ARG A 8 9.12 -6.18 -19.79
CA ARG A 8 8.70 -5.49 -18.55
C ARG A 8 7.27 -4.96 -18.66
N ARG A 9 6.50 -5.08 -17.57
CA ARG A 9 5.17 -4.50 -17.42
C ARG A 9 5.08 -3.83 -16.05
N THR A 10 4.98 -2.51 -16.03
CA THR A 10 4.82 -1.70 -14.82
C THR A 10 3.40 -1.18 -14.78
N PHE A 11 2.65 -1.51 -13.74
CA PHE A 11 1.25 -1.09 -13.59
C PHE A 11 0.89 -0.94 -12.11
N ALA A 12 -0.23 -0.26 -11.85
CA ALA A 12 -0.78 -0.06 -10.51
C ALA A 12 -2.26 -0.49 -10.49
N ILE A 13 -2.72 -0.98 -9.33
CA ILE A 13 -4.13 -1.30 -9.08
C ILE A 13 -4.70 -0.20 -8.18
N ILE A 14 -5.57 0.65 -8.71
CA ILE A 14 -6.21 1.75 -8.00
C ILE A 14 -7.71 1.46 -7.90
N SER A 15 -8.24 1.49 -6.67
CA SER A 15 -9.67 1.29 -6.43
C SER A 15 -10.11 1.87 -5.09
N HIS A 16 -11.42 2.06 -4.95
CA HIS A 16 -12.09 2.50 -3.72
C HIS A 16 -11.68 1.63 -2.51
N PRO A 17 -11.72 2.15 -1.27
CA PRO A 17 -11.68 1.32 -0.06
C PRO A 17 -12.61 0.09 -0.21
N ASP A 18 -12.13 -1.07 0.22
CA ASP A 18 -12.88 -2.35 0.20
C ASP A 18 -13.24 -2.97 -1.17
N ALA A 19 -12.88 -2.36 -2.30
CA ALA A 19 -13.07 -2.94 -3.64
C ALA A 19 -12.17 -4.16 -3.96
N GLY A 20 -11.53 -4.78 -2.96
CA GLY A 20 -10.79 -6.02 -3.15
C GLY A 20 -9.42 -5.90 -3.84
N LYS A 21 -8.85 -4.69 -3.98
CA LYS A 21 -7.51 -4.48 -4.59
C LYS A 21 -6.44 -5.44 -4.02
N THR A 22 -6.42 -5.61 -2.71
CA THR A 22 -5.47 -6.51 -2.02
C THR A 22 -5.70 -7.97 -2.40
N THR A 23 -6.95 -8.41 -2.55
CA THR A 23 -7.29 -9.78 -2.96
C THR A 23 -6.86 -10.07 -4.40
N VAL A 24 -7.00 -9.10 -5.31
CA VAL A 24 -6.52 -9.24 -6.69
C VAL A 24 -4.99 -9.31 -6.73
N THR A 25 -4.29 -8.47 -5.96
CA THR A 25 -2.82 -8.53 -5.83
C THR A 25 -2.35 -9.89 -5.33
N GLU A 26 -3.03 -10.48 -4.34
CA GLU A 26 -2.67 -11.81 -3.81
C GLU A 26 -2.77 -12.91 -4.85
N LYS A 27 -3.86 -12.94 -5.61
CA LYS A 27 -4.05 -13.94 -6.67
C LYS A 27 -3.01 -13.77 -7.76
N LEU A 28 -2.71 -12.53 -8.15
CA LEU A 28 -1.70 -12.23 -9.16
C LEU A 28 -0.32 -12.72 -8.73
N LEU A 29 0.07 -12.47 -7.48
CA LEU A 29 1.35 -12.95 -6.94
C LEU A 29 1.40 -14.48 -6.81
N LEU A 30 0.28 -15.12 -6.44
CA LEU A 30 0.21 -16.58 -6.38
C LEU A 30 0.40 -17.20 -7.79
N TYR A 31 -0.33 -16.69 -8.79
CA TYR A 31 -0.21 -17.19 -10.16
C TYR A 31 1.14 -16.87 -10.80
N ALA A 32 1.76 -15.76 -10.42
CA ALA A 32 3.13 -15.42 -10.83
C ALA A 32 4.21 -16.26 -10.09
N GLY A 33 3.82 -17.12 -9.13
CA GLY A 33 4.75 -17.90 -8.32
C GLY A 33 5.56 -17.07 -7.32
N ALA A 34 5.20 -15.81 -7.10
CA ALA A 34 5.89 -14.90 -6.18
C ALA A 34 5.56 -15.19 -4.71
N ILE A 35 4.43 -15.84 -4.43
CA ILE A 35 4.05 -16.36 -3.10
C ILE A 35 3.54 -17.79 -3.23
N LYS A 36 3.76 -18.61 -2.19
CA LYS A 36 3.32 -20.02 -2.16
C LYS A 36 1.86 -20.21 -1.75
N THR A 37 1.27 -19.21 -1.07
CA THR A 37 -0.08 -19.31 -0.51
C THR A 37 -0.77 -17.95 -0.56
N ALA A 38 -2.04 -17.91 -0.97
CA ALA A 38 -2.86 -16.69 -0.89
C ALA A 38 -3.21 -16.37 0.57
N GLY A 39 -3.28 -15.09 0.94
CA GLY A 39 -3.55 -14.62 2.31
C GLY A 39 -2.33 -14.03 3.02
N SER A 40 -1.11 -14.29 2.54
CA SER A 40 0.13 -13.74 3.13
C SER A 40 0.25 -12.22 2.99
N VAL A 41 -0.29 -11.62 1.92
CA VAL A 41 -0.24 -10.16 1.72
C VAL A 41 -1.32 -9.45 2.52
N LYS A 42 -2.51 -10.05 2.65
CA LYS A 42 -3.60 -9.59 3.51
C LYS A 42 -3.20 -9.70 4.98
N ALA A 43 -2.51 -10.76 5.39
CA ALA A 43 -1.92 -10.88 6.73
C ALA A 43 -0.86 -9.79 6.98
N ARG A 44 0.01 -9.51 5.99
CA ARG A 44 0.97 -8.41 6.09
C ARG A 44 0.27 -7.05 6.18
N LYS A 45 -0.74 -6.78 5.35
CA LYS A 45 -1.54 -5.55 5.42
C LYS A 45 -2.33 -5.43 6.73
N ALA A 46 -2.85 -6.53 7.27
CA ALA A 46 -3.46 -6.58 8.59
C ALA A 46 -2.46 -6.18 9.68
N SER A 47 -1.23 -6.70 9.64
CA SER A 47 -0.14 -6.26 10.52
C SER A 47 0.31 -4.80 10.27
N THR A 48 -0.01 -4.25 9.10
CA THR A 48 0.31 -2.87 8.69
C THR A 48 -0.82 -1.88 9.05
N HIS A 49 -1.90 -2.30 9.72
CA HIS A 49 -2.87 -1.36 10.31
C HIS A 49 -2.21 -0.43 11.35
N ALA A 50 -1.06 -0.82 11.92
CA ALA A 50 -0.23 0.07 12.73
C ALA A 50 0.38 1.26 11.95
N THR A 51 0.40 1.24 10.61
CA THR A 51 0.90 2.38 9.80
C THR A 51 -0.19 3.39 9.41
N SER A 52 -1.48 3.05 9.52
CA SER A 52 -2.55 4.08 9.39
C SER A 52 -2.54 5.01 10.59
N ASP A 53 -2.28 4.48 11.79
CA ASP A 53 -2.10 5.27 12.99
C ASP A 53 -0.93 6.27 12.83
N TRP A 54 0.13 5.86 12.12
CA TRP A 54 1.27 6.74 11.84
C TRP A 54 0.90 7.92 10.92
N MET A 55 0.15 7.68 9.84
CA MET A 55 -0.30 8.75 8.94
C MET A 55 -1.26 9.73 9.64
N GLU A 56 -2.11 9.23 10.53
CA GLU A 56 -3.05 10.04 11.29
C GLU A 56 -2.33 10.85 12.40
N MET A 57 -1.33 10.25 13.06
CA MET A 57 -0.41 10.96 13.95
C MET A 57 0.43 12.01 13.22
N GLU A 58 0.95 11.71 12.03
CA GLU A 58 1.74 12.67 11.25
C GLU A 58 0.89 13.87 10.80
N LYS A 59 -0.36 13.62 10.40
CA LYS A 59 -1.36 14.68 10.18
C LYS A 59 -1.55 15.50 11.46
N ARG A 60 -1.80 14.85 12.60
CA ARG A 60 -2.08 15.53 13.88
C ARG A 60 -0.89 16.37 14.37
N THR A 61 0.34 15.86 14.28
CA THR A 61 1.58 16.60 14.60
C THR A 61 1.78 17.78 13.65
N ARG A 62 1.47 17.63 12.35
CA ARG A 62 1.53 18.72 11.37
C ARG A 62 0.49 19.81 11.67
N TYR A 63 -0.74 19.44 12.04
CA TYR A 63 -1.77 20.39 12.48
C TYR A 63 -1.38 21.12 13.76
N PHE A 64 -0.77 20.42 14.73
CA PHE A 64 -0.31 21.02 15.97
C PHE A 64 0.83 22.02 15.75
N HIS A 65 1.79 21.67 14.88
CA HIS A 65 2.89 22.56 14.52
C HIS A 65 2.40 23.78 13.70
N HIS A 66 1.42 23.58 12.81
CA HIS A 66 0.75 24.67 12.11
C HIS A 66 0.05 25.61 13.10
N PHE A 67 -0.67 25.07 14.09
CA PHE A 67 -1.39 25.88 15.09
C PHE A 67 -0.47 26.73 15.97
N LEU A 68 0.70 26.19 16.37
CA LEU A 68 1.70 26.94 17.13
C LEU A 68 2.28 28.14 16.35
N HIS A 69 2.30 28.08 15.02
CA HIS A 69 2.80 29.15 14.17
C HIS A 69 1.82 30.35 14.02
N TYR A 70 0.52 30.15 14.29
CA TYR A 70 -0.51 31.21 14.29
C TYR A 70 -0.93 31.67 15.69
N ALA A 71 -0.40 31.03 16.74
CA ALA A 71 -0.71 31.33 18.14
C ALA A 71 0.36 32.19 18.85
N VAL A 72 1.35 32.70 18.10
CA VAL A 72 2.30 33.76 18.46
C VAL A 72 2.13 34.90 17.48
#